data_AF-A0A847NFF3-F1
#
_entry.id   AF-A0A847NFF3-F1
#
_cell.length_a   1.000
_cell.length_b   1.000
_cell.length_c   1.000
_cell.angle_alpha   90.00
_cell.angle_beta   90.00
_cell.angle_gamma   90.00
#
_symmetry.space_group_name_H-M   'P 1'
#
loop_
_entity.id
_entity.type
_entity.pdbx_description
1 polymer ?
#
loop_
_entity_poly.entity_id
_entity_poly.type
_entity_poly.pdbx_seq_one_letter_code
_entity_poly.pdbx_strand_id
1 'polypeptide(L)' 'YPSETVEAASREALEKRTCNYKYFSIILRQIASKEASSEGEKVVSNRNLRGAKTYAGGGLNA' A
#
# COMPACT_ATOMS: atom_id res chain seq x y z
N TYR A 1 -16.84 -4.76 9.47
CA TYR A 1 -16.55 -3.75 8.45
C TYR A 1 -17.28 -2.48 8.84
N PRO A 2 -16.59 -1.33 8.97
CA PRO A 2 -17.24 -0.02 9.13
C PRO A 2 -18.29 0.21 8.04
N SER A 3 -19.34 0.99 8.31
CA SER A 3 -20.37 1.30 7.30
C SER A 3 -19.75 1.86 6.01
N GLU A 4 -18.74 2.72 6.16
CA GLU A 4 -18.01 3.36 5.06
C GLU A 4 -17.36 2.33 4.11
N THR A 5 -16.69 1.31 4.64
CA THR A 5 -16.09 0.24 3.82
C THR A 5 -17.13 -0.58 3.05
N VAL A 6 -18.29 -0.80 3.66
CA VAL A 6 -19.38 -1.57 3.04
C VAL A 6 -20.01 -0.75 1.92
N GLU A 7 -20.26 0.54 2.14
CA GLU A 7 -20.78 1.45 1.11
C GLU A 7 -19.83 1.62 -0.08
N ALA A 8 -18.52 1.72 0.19
CA ALA A 8 -17.50 1.76 -0.85
C ALA A 8 -17.50 0.46 -1.68
N ALA A 9 -17.57 -0.70 -1.02
CA ALA A 9 -17.67 -2.00 -1.68
C ALA A 9 -18.96 -2.13 -2.50
N SER A 10 -20.07 -1.61 -2.00
CA SER A 10 -21.36 -1.61 -2.71
C SER A 10 -21.29 -0.75 -3.97
N ARG A 11 -20.67 0.42 -3.92
CA ARG A 11 -20.47 1.29 -5.09
C ARG A 11 -19.63 0.60 -6.16
N GLU A 12 -18.50 0.00 -5.77
CA GLU A 12 -17.61 -0.70 -6.70
C GLU A 12 -18.29 -1.95 -7.32
N ALA A 13 -19.09 -2.66 -6.54
CA ALA A 13 -19.87 -3.80 -7.05
C ALA A 13 -20.93 -3.37 -8.08
N LEU A 14 -21.57 -2.21 -7.89
CA LEU A 14 -22.52 -1.64 -8.84
C LEU A 14 -21.84 -1.19 -10.14
N GLU A 15 -20.69 -0.51 -10.05
CA GLU A 15 -19.91 -0.06 -11.21
C GLU A 15 -19.46 -1.24 -12.07
N LYS A 16 -19.02 -2.33 -11.44
CA LYS A 16 -18.62 -3.57 -12.11
C LYS A 16 -19.81 -4.44 -12.55
N ARG A 17 -21.04 -4.03 -12.23
CA ARG A 17 -22.28 -4.81 -12.44
C ARG A 17 -22.22 -6.22 -11.84
N THR A 18 -21.49 -6.37 -10.73
CA THR A 18 -21.29 -7.64 -10.02
C THR A 18 -22.03 -7.62 -8.69
N CYS A 19 -23.34 -7.80 -8.73
CA CYS A 19 -24.22 -7.81 -7.55
C CYS A 19 -24.43 -9.23 -6.99
N ASN A 20 -23.35 -9.98 -6.83
CA ASN A 20 -23.34 -11.36 -6.33
C ASN A 20 -22.48 -11.40 -5.05
N TYR A 21 -22.96 -12.10 -4.02
CA TYR A 21 -22.26 -12.28 -2.75
C TYR A 21 -20.80 -12.74 -2.89
N LYS A 22 -20.51 -13.69 -3.79
CA LYS A 22 -19.14 -14.19 -4.04
C LYS A 22 -18.20 -13.04 -4.40
N TYR A 23 -18.56 -12.25 -5.41
CA TYR A 23 -17.72 -11.14 -5.88
C TYR A 23 -17.72 -9.98 -4.89
N PHE A 24 -18.86 -9.68 -4.29
CA PHE A 24 -18.95 -8.67 -3.23
C PHE A 24 -18.02 -8.99 -2.05
N SER A 25 -17.98 -10.24 -1.60
CA SER A 25 -17.09 -10.69 -0.52
C SER A 25 -15.61 -10.58 -0.86
N ILE A 26 -15.25 -10.64 -2.16
CA ILE A 26 -13.88 -10.43 -2.64
C ILE A 26 -13.56 -8.93 -2.64
N ILE A 27 -14.46 -8.11 -3.19
CA ILE A 27 -14.30 -6.64 -3.25
C ILE A 27 -14.17 -6.05 -1.84
N LEU A 28 -15.05 -6.46 -0.92
CA LEU A 28 -15.04 -6.05 0.48
C LEU A 28 -13.69 -6.34 1.16
N ARG A 29 -13.13 -7.52 0.88
CA ARG A 29 -11.84 -7.95 1.43
C ARG A 29 -10.69 -7.14 0.84
N GLN A 30 -10.73 -6.85 -0.45
CA GLN A 30 -9.73 -6.00 -1.13
C GLN A 30 -9.72 -4.58 -0.57
N ILE A 31 -10.89 -3.97 -0.40
CA ILE A 31 -11.02 -2.61 0.15
C ILE A 31 -10.48 -2.56 1.59
N ALA A 32 -10.89 -3.51 2.44
CA ALA A 32 -10.42 -3.58 3.82
C ALA A 32 -8.90 -3.82 3.93
N SER A 33 -8.32 -4.65 3.05
CA SER A 33 -6.86 -4.80 2.97
C SER A 33 -6.15 -3.52 2.51
N LYS A 34 -6.77 -2.74 1.62
CA LYS A 34 -6.23 -1.49 1.12
C LYS A 34 -6.19 -0.41 2.20
N GLU A 35 -7.26 -0.29 2.98
CA GLU A 35 -7.31 0.61 4.14
C GLU A 35 -6.25 0.24 5.18
N ALA A 36 -6.09 -1.04 5.49
CA ALA A 36 -5.04 -1.52 6.39
C ALA A 36 -3.61 -1.22 5.86
N SER A 37 -3.40 -1.27 4.55
CA SER A 37 -2.09 -0.93 3.93
C SER A 37 -1.78 0.57 3.93
N SER A 38 -2.81 1.42 4.02
CA SER A 38 -2.65 2.88 4.05
C SER A 38 -2.10 3.37 5.40
N GLU A 39 -2.17 2.56 6.46
CA GLU A 39 -1.72 2.92 7.81
C GLU A 39 -0.21 2.77 8.05
N GLY A 40 0.60 2.50 7.01
CA GLY A 40 2.01 2.86 7.05
C GLY A 40 2.99 1.79 6.60
N GLU A 41 3.00 1.47 5.31
CA GLU A 41 4.25 1.10 4.67
C GLU A 41 5.11 2.35 4.50
N LYS A 42 5.82 2.73 5.56
CA LYS A 42 6.95 3.66 5.45
C LYS A 42 7.94 2.96 4.52
N VAL A 43 7.99 3.37 3.25
CA VAL A 43 9.07 2.96 2.34
C VAL A 43 10.36 3.46 2.96
N VAL A 44 11.02 2.61 3.74
CA VAL A 44 12.32 2.90 4.32
C VAL A 44 13.29 2.91 3.15
N SER A 45 13.68 4.10 2.71
CA SER A 45 14.79 4.29 1.77
C SER A 45 16.00 3.56 2.33
N ASN A 46 16.34 2.41 1.76
CA ASN A 46 17.48 1.59 2.18
C ASN A 46 18.77 2.23 1.64
N ARG A 47 19.07 3.44 2.12
CA ARG A 47 20.37 4.07 1.87
C ARG A 47 21.36 3.35 2.76
N ASN A 48 22.20 2.49 2.15
CA ASN A 48 23.31 1.80 2.81
C ASN A 48 24.08 2.74 3.75
N LEU A 49 23.78 2.70 5.05
CA LEU A 49 24.45 3.53 6.07
C LEU A 49 25.91 3.05 6.27
N ARG A 50 26.19 1.79 5.94
CA ARG A 50 27.51 1.18 6.06
C ARG A 50 28.32 1.44 4.80
N GLY A 51 29.17 2.46 4.86
CA GLY A 51 30.10 2.84 3.80
C GLY A 51 29.96 4.27 3.29
N ALA A 52 28.87 4.97 3.64
CA ALA A 52 28.65 6.36 3.23
C ALA A 52 29.68 7.35 3.81
N LYS A 53 30.37 6.98 4.90
CA LYS A 53 31.42 7.78 5.56
C LYS A 53 32.84 7.22 5.34
N THR A 54 33.02 6.08 4.67
CA THR A 54 34.34 5.42 4.58
C THR A 54 35.23 5.97 3.47
N TYR A 55 34.77 6.94 2.68
CA TYR A 55 35.59 7.60 1.66
C TYR A 55 35.72 9.09 1.98
N ALA A 56 36.58 9.39 2.96
CA ALA A 56 36.97 10.76 3.31
C ALA A 56 38.45 11.05 2.96
N GLY A 57 39.05 10.30 2.04
CA GLY A 57 40.50 10.34 1.82
C GLY A 57 41.00 9.85 0.46
N GLY A 58 40.15 9.87 -0.55
CA GLY A 58 40.59 9.71 -1.93
C GLY A 58 39.57 10.43 -2.78
N GLY A 59 39.98 11.01 -3.88
CA GLY A 59 39.11 11.75 -4.77
C GLY A 59 40.04 12.20 -5.87
N LEU A 60 39.62 12.08 -7.12
CA LEU A 60 40.41 12.55 -8.27
C LEU A 60 40.96 13.94 -7.93
N ASN A 61 42.28 14.06 -7.82
CA ASN A 61 43.08 15.15 -7.21
C ASN A 61 43.61 14.88 -5.78
N ALA A 62 44.03 13.64 -5.48
CA ALA A 62 45.11 13.34 -4.54
C ALA A 62 46.26 12.69 -5.31
#